data_AF-M0JAD4-F1
#
_entry.id   AF-M0JAD4-F1
#
_cell.length_a   1.000
_cell.length_b   1.000
_cell.length_c   1.000
_cell.angle_alpha   90.00
_cell.angle_beta   90.00
_cell.angle_gamma   90.00
#
_symmetry.space_group_name_H-M   'P 1'
#
loop_
_entity.id
_entity.type
_entity.pdbx_description
1 polymer ?
#
loop_
_entity_poly.entity_id
_entity_poly.type
_entity_poly.pdbx_seq_one_letter_code
_entity_poly.pdbx_strand_id
1 'polypeptide(L)'
;MFPLLLLTFVCGTLGWLVWVPYGAFLGALPPVVVFGFALVELSSVSPPPPQLPSARPSPPLSLDGRVDLAAALHAAGVLSAGADGTLSLSTQFAEEWRARVLDTEGRDRDREALAALLGVAPDRVELGWDEQGLFARLDRGTVGRWTSRAAFVADLTAVATFRRYYPEWWRLSTADRNRVLGALRLCLRTCPTCDGTVAVESERVAAPESEGTKRRVSATCRGCDASLFDGVVEQSAAEPTGTEEGADVHPQNTR
;
A
#
# COMPACT_ATOMS: atom_id res chain seq x y z
N MET A 1 -25.23 21.50 -57.31
CA MET A 1 -25.13 21.27 -55.85
C MET A 1 -26.51 20.85 -55.33
N PHE A 2 -26.97 19.66 -55.73
CA PHE A 2 -28.31 19.13 -55.45
C PHE A 2 -28.42 17.59 -55.64
N PRO A 3 -27.49 16.73 -55.12
CA PRO A 3 -27.82 15.30 -55.04
C PRO A 3 -27.40 14.57 -53.74
N LEU A 4 -27.30 15.25 -52.59
CA LEU A 4 -26.91 14.59 -51.31
C LEU A 4 -27.96 14.64 -50.20
N LEU A 5 -29.09 15.33 -50.41
CA LEU A 5 -30.17 15.44 -49.42
C LEU A 5 -31.33 14.45 -49.64
N LEU A 6 -31.38 13.72 -50.77
CA LEU A 6 -32.45 12.75 -51.04
C LEU A 6 -32.13 11.32 -50.53
N LEU A 7 -30.86 11.01 -50.26
CA LEU A 7 -30.43 9.67 -49.84
C LEU A 7 -30.64 9.41 -48.33
N THR A 8 -30.67 10.46 -47.51
CA THR A 8 -30.92 10.36 -46.06
C THR A 8 -32.40 10.19 -45.71
N PHE A 9 -33.33 10.42 -46.65
CA PHE A 9 -34.76 10.27 -46.41
C PHE A 9 -35.30 8.85 -46.69
N VAL A 10 -34.57 8.04 -47.46
CA VAL A 10 -35.03 6.69 -47.88
C VAL A 10 -34.47 5.56 -46.98
N CYS A 11 -33.38 5.80 -46.24
CA CYS A 11 -32.80 4.76 -45.36
C CYS A 11 -33.34 4.82 -43.91
N GLY A 12 -33.96 5.92 -43.49
CA GLY A 12 -34.51 6.10 -42.14
C GLY A 12 -35.92 5.56 -41.91
N THR A 13 -36.62 5.10 -42.95
CA THR A 13 -38.07 4.82 -42.88
C THR A 13 -38.47 3.37 -43.22
N LEU A 14 -37.52 2.50 -43.59
CA LEU A 14 -37.84 1.12 -44.04
C LEU A 14 -37.16 0.00 -43.24
N GLY A 15 -36.38 0.31 -42.20
CA GLY A 15 -35.76 -0.70 -41.33
C GLY A 15 -36.64 -1.19 -40.16
N TRP A 16 -37.81 -0.58 -39.95
CA TRP A 16 -38.70 -0.88 -38.80
C TRP A 16 -39.89 -1.80 -39.13
N LEU A 17 -39.88 -2.39 -40.33
CA LEU A 17 -40.98 -3.21 -40.84
C LEU A 17 -40.53 -4.63 -41.22
N VAL A 18 -39.78 -5.31 -40.36
CA VAL A 18 -39.64 -6.78 -40.43
C VAL A 18 -39.65 -7.39 -39.03
N TRP A 19 -40.79 -8.02 -38.71
CA TRP A 19 -41.00 -9.11 -37.75
C TRP A 19 -40.88 -8.85 -36.24
N VAL A 20 -42.03 -8.45 -35.67
CA VAL A 20 -42.53 -9.00 -34.41
C VAL A 20 -43.77 -9.83 -34.75
N PRO A 21 -43.87 -11.08 -34.27
CA PRO A 21 -45.17 -11.67 -34.06
C PRO A 21 -45.34 -12.15 -32.60
N TYR A 22 -46.56 -11.94 -32.10
CA TYR A 22 -47.15 -12.51 -30.88
C TYR A 22 -46.67 -11.99 -29.52
N GLY A 23 -47.52 -11.14 -28.94
CA GLY A 23 -47.44 -10.76 -27.52
C GLY A 23 -48.58 -9.83 -27.10
N ALA A 24 -49.81 -10.11 -27.52
CA ALA A 24 -50.99 -9.49 -26.92
C ALA A 24 -51.25 -10.14 -25.56
N PHE A 25 -50.97 -9.43 -24.46
CA PHE A 25 -51.72 -9.64 -23.23
C PHE A 25 -51.95 -8.28 -22.54
N LEU A 26 -53.24 -8.00 -22.36
CA LEU A 26 -53.82 -6.77 -21.86
C LEU A 26 -53.48 -6.55 -20.39
N GLY A 27 -53.19 -5.30 -20.04
CA GLY A 27 -53.12 -4.81 -18.67
C GLY A 27 -53.20 -3.29 -18.69
N ALA A 28 -54.42 -2.77 -18.80
CA ALA A 28 -54.75 -1.35 -18.79
C ALA A 28 -54.26 -0.64 -17.51
N LEU A 29 -53.82 0.61 -17.65
CA LEU A 29 -54.21 1.73 -16.78
C LEU A 29 -53.89 3.09 -17.49
N PRO A 30 -54.77 4.10 -17.37
CA PRO A 30 -54.70 5.38 -18.08
C PRO A 30 -53.85 6.45 -17.35
N PRO A 31 -53.63 7.63 -17.96
CA PRO A 31 -52.59 8.58 -17.56
C PRO A 31 -53.11 9.87 -16.88
N VAL A 32 -52.17 10.57 -16.23
CA VAL A 32 -52.13 12.01 -15.86
C VAL A 32 -52.93 12.47 -14.63
N VAL A 33 -52.21 12.92 -13.58
CA VAL A 33 -52.17 14.29 -12.96
C VAL A 33 -50.90 14.31 -12.08
N VAL A 34 -49.75 14.95 -12.36
CA VAL A 34 -49.37 16.36 -12.61
C VAL A 34 -49.43 17.28 -11.37
N PHE A 35 -48.21 17.64 -10.92
CA PHE A 35 -47.76 18.75 -10.06
C PHE A 35 -48.10 18.77 -8.56
N GLY A 36 -47.02 18.80 -7.77
CA GLY A 36 -47.00 19.44 -6.46
C GLY A 36 -45.91 18.87 -5.57
N PHE A 37 -45.14 19.76 -4.94
CA PHE A 37 -44.19 19.53 -3.85
C PHE A 37 -42.71 19.32 -4.22
N ALA A 38 -42.04 20.46 -4.12
CA ALA A 38 -40.92 20.67 -3.21
C ALA A 38 -39.63 19.91 -3.53
N LEU A 39 -38.70 20.71 -4.05
CA LEU A 39 -37.26 20.57 -3.86
C LEU A 39 -36.99 20.53 -2.34
N VAL A 40 -37.02 19.32 -1.76
CA VAL A 40 -36.42 19.04 -0.45
C VAL A 40 -35.17 18.23 -0.73
N GLU A 41 -34.03 18.88 -0.52
CA GLU A 41 -32.76 18.20 -0.30
C GLU A 41 -32.96 17.14 0.78
N LEU A 42 -33.06 15.87 0.38
CA LEU A 42 -32.72 14.79 1.27
C LEU A 42 -31.20 14.70 1.29
N SER A 43 -30.61 15.56 2.12
CA SER A 43 -29.32 15.30 2.74
C SER A 43 -29.40 13.90 3.37
N SER A 44 -28.86 12.91 2.68
CA SER A 44 -28.69 11.57 3.22
C SER A 44 -27.56 11.64 4.23
N VAL A 45 -27.89 12.01 5.47
CA VAL A 45 -27.03 11.82 6.62
C VAL A 45 -26.90 10.32 6.82
N SER A 46 -25.86 9.75 6.22
CA SER A 46 -25.44 8.39 6.55
C SER A 46 -25.06 8.36 8.04
N PRO A 47 -25.53 7.38 8.82
CA PRO A 47 -25.04 7.21 10.18
C PRO A 47 -23.53 6.96 10.12
N PRO A 48 -22.74 7.53 11.05
CA PRO A 48 -21.30 7.26 11.08
C PRO A 48 -21.09 5.74 11.26
N PRO A 49 -20.11 5.14 10.55
CA PRO A 49 -19.80 3.74 10.76
C PRO A 49 -19.47 3.49 12.24
N PRO A 50 -19.78 2.30 12.80
CA PRO A 50 -19.38 1.96 14.15
C PRO A 50 -17.86 2.18 14.27
N GLN A 51 -17.46 3.03 15.21
CA GLN A 51 -16.05 3.31 15.45
C GLN A 51 -15.41 2.03 15.95
N LEU A 52 -14.73 1.31 15.05
CA LEU A 52 -13.73 0.34 15.44
C LEU A 52 -12.69 1.08 16.29
N PRO A 53 -12.22 0.49 17.40
CA PRO A 53 -11.17 1.10 18.22
C PRO A 53 -10.03 1.53 17.30
N SER A 54 -9.65 2.80 17.36
CA SER A 54 -8.54 3.35 16.59
C SER A 54 -7.34 2.42 16.76
N ALA A 55 -6.80 1.91 15.66
CA ALA A 55 -5.53 1.21 15.69
C ALA A 55 -4.52 2.17 16.33
N ARG A 56 -4.09 1.88 17.55
CA ARG A 56 -3.03 2.66 18.20
C ARG A 56 -1.83 2.63 17.26
N PRO A 57 -1.16 3.78 17.02
CA PRO A 57 0.16 3.77 16.41
C PRO A 57 1.02 2.78 17.20
N SER A 58 1.62 1.83 16.50
CA SER A 58 2.57 0.93 17.16
C SER A 58 3.87 1.71 17.38
N PRO A 59 4.47 1.62 18.57
CA PRO A 59 5.77 2.21 18.83
C PRO A 59 6.85 1.61 17.91
N PRO A 60 8.00 2.27 17.74
CA PRO A 60 9.07 1.77 16.89
C PRO A 60 9.68 0.54 17.57
N LEU A 61 9.66 -0.59 16.86
CA LEU A 61 10.41 -1.82 17.17
C LEU A 61 10.44 -2.25 18.66
N SER A 62 9.33 -2.08 19.38
CA SER A 62 8.98 -3.03 20.45
C SER A 62 7.93 -3.96 19.85
N LEU A 63 8.38 -5.14 19.44
CA LEU A 63 7.50 -6.18 18.90
C LEU A 63 6.70 -6.71 20.09
N ASP A 64 5.43 -6.32 20.14
CA ASP A 64 4.50 -6.44 21.28
C ASP A 64 4.48 -7.84 21.93
N GLY A 65 5.45 -8.14 22.78
CA GLY A 65 5.36 -8.92 24.03
C GLY A 65 4.76 -10.34 24.00
N ARG A 66 4.44 -10.95 22.85
CA ARG A 66 4.07 -12.38 22.77
C ARG A 66 5.03 -13.22 21.95
N VAL A 67 5.77 -12.60 21.03
CA VAL A 67 6.94 -13.14 20.34
C VAL A 67 7.88 -11.95 20.13
N ASP A 68 9.11 -12.02 20.63
CA ASP A 68 10.16 -11.08 20.22
C ASP A 68 10.52 -11.40 18.78
N LEU A 69 9.82 -10.73 17.86
CA LEU A 69 9.96 -10.98 16.44
C LEU A 69 11.34 -10.53 15.93
N ALA A 70 12.02 -9.61 16.62
CA ALA A 70 13.37 -9.17 16.24
C ALA A 70 14.36 -10.28 16.58
N ALA A 71 14.25 -10.85 17.78
CA ALA A 71 15.01 -12.04 18.16
C ALA A 71 14.70 -13.22 17.24
N ALA A 72 13.42 -13.43 16.86
CA ALA A 72 13.03 -14.51 15.96
C ALA A 72 13.62 -14.34 14.54
N LEU A 73 13.60 -13.11 13.99
CA LEU A 73 14.18 -12.79 12.69
C LEU A 73 15.71 -12.85 12.70
N HIS A 74 16.34 -12.45 13.81
CA HIS A 74 17.77 -12.61 14.02
C HIS A 74 18.15 -14.09 14.10
N ALA A 75 17.44 -14.89 14.90
CA ALA A 75 17.65 -16.33 15.01
C ALA A 75 17.42 -17.06 13.67
N ALA A 76 16.50 -16.55 12.84
CA ALA A 76 16.26 -17.05 11.50
C ALA A 76 17.31 -16.60 10.47
N GLY A 77 18.30 -15.77 10.84
CA GLY A 77 19.34 -15.27 9.94
C GLY A 77 18.87 -14.18 8.96
N VAL A 78 17.67 -13.62 9.16
CA VAL A 78 17.16 -12.48 8.37
C VAL A 78 17.82 -11.18 8.84
N LEU A 79 18.00 -11.03 10.15
CA LEU A 79 18.69 -9.91 10.76
C LEU A 79 20.05 -10.33 11.31
N SER A 80 21.00 -9.40 11.31
CA SER A 80 22.30 -9.51 11.98
C SER A 80 22.51 -8.32 12.90
N ALA A 81 23.08 -8.57 14.08
CA ALA A 81 23.51 -7.51 14.98
C ALA A 81 24.82 -6.87 14.50
N GLY A 82 24.85 -5.55 14.43
CA GLY A 82 26.06 -4.75 14.27
C GLY A 82 26.92 -4.73 15.54
N ALA A 83 28.12 -4.16 15.44
CA ALA A 83 29.03 -4.02 16.57
C ALA A 83 28.46 -3.15 17.71
N ASP A 84 27.54 -2.25 17.37
CA ASP A 84 26.79 -1.37 18.26
C ASP A 84 25.49 -2.01 18.82
N GLY A 85 25.22 -3.27 18.47
CA GLY A 85 23.98 -3.97 18.83
C GLY A 85 22.78 -3.60 17.96
N THR A 86 22.94 -2.73 16.95
CA THR A 86 21.86 -2.37 16.03
C THR A 86 21.56 -3.54 15.10
N LEU A 87 20.28 -3.94 15.02
CA LEU A 87 19.85 -4.97 14.08
C LEU A 87 19.70 -4.38 12.67
N SER A 88 20.31 -5.05 11.70
CA SER A 88 20.23 -4.74 10.28
C SER A 88 19.94 -6.01 9.48
N LEU A 89 19.60 -5.88 8.20
CA LEU A 89 19.49 -7.04 7.32
C LEU A 89 20.81 -7.78 7.25
N SER A 90 20.78 -9.11 7.37
CA SER A 90 21.96 -9.91 7.11
C SER A 90 22.37 -9.77 5.65
N THR A 91 23.68 -9.78 5.38
CA THR A 91 24.22 -9.69 4.01
C THR A 91 23.66 -10.80 3.13
N GLN A 92 23.60 -12.03 3.65
CA GLN A 92 23.06 -13.19 2.92
C GLN A 92 21.59 -12.99 2.54
N PHE A 93 20.74 -12.55 3.48
CA PHE A 93 19.34 -12.32 3.18
C PHE A 93 19.17 -11.16 2.18
N ALA A 94 19.93 -10.08 2.34
CA ALA A 94 19.87 -8.93 1.45
C ALA A 94 20.24 -9.29 0.00
N GLU A 95 21.28 -10.11 -0.20
CA GLU A 95 21.71 -10.59 -1.51
C GLU A 95 20.66 -11.53 -2.14
N GLU A 96 20.16 -12.51 -1.39
CA GLU A 96 19.12 -13.44 -1.88
C GLU A 96 17.83 -12.69 -2.23
N TRP A 97 17.41 -11.74 -1.39
CA TRP A 97 16.23 -10.93 -1.64
C TRP A 97 16.43 -10.06 -2.90
N ARG A 98 17.59 -9.42 -3.05
CA ARG A 98 17.92 -8.62 -4.22
C ARG A 98 17.92 -9.44 -5.50
N ALA A 99 18.47 -10.65 -5.47
CA ALA A 99 18.45 -11.56 -6.61
C ALA A 99 17.01 -11.91 -7.04
N ARG A 100 16.10 -12.16 -6.10
CA ARG A 100 14.68 -12.40 -6.41
C ARG A 100 13.96 -11.18 -6.97
N VAL A 101 14.30 -10.00 -6.48
CA VAL A 101 13.78 -8.74 -7.05
C VAL A 101 14.17 -8.62 -8.52
N LEU A 102 15.42 -8.93 -8.87
CA LEU A 102 15.90 -8.90 -10.26
C LEU A 102 15.24 -9.95 -11.15
N ASP A 103 14.88 -11.11 -10.59
CA ASP A 103 14.15 -12.18 -11.29
C ASP A 103 12.67 -11.85 -11.52
N THR A 104 12.13 -10.83 -10.85
CA THR A 104 10.73 -10.44 -10.99
C THR A 104 10.53 -9.54 -12.21
N GLU A 105 10.09 -10.14 -13.32
CA GLU A 105 9.86 -9.43 -14.58
C GLU A 105 8.49 -8.74 -14.66
N GLY A 106 8.49 -7.44 -15.01
CA GLY A 106 7.34 -6.75 -15.62
C GLY A 106 6.02 -6.65 -14.83
N ARG A 107 5.22 -5.61 -15.06
CA ARG A 107 3.90 -5.48 -14.39
C ARG A 107 2.93 -6.58 -14.80
N ASP A 108 3.04 -7.09 -16.01
CA ASP A 108 2.10 -8.04 -16.61
C ASP A 108 2.09 -9.41 -15.94
N ARG A 109 3.05 -9.68 -15.04
CA ARG A 109 3.15 -10.93 -14.27
C ARG A 109 2.85 -10.75 -12.79
N ASP A 110 2.55 -9.53 -12.32
CA ASP A 110 2.35 -9.24 -10.90
C ASP A 110 1.22 -10.09 -10.29
N ARG A 111 0.12 -10.28 -11.04
CA ARG A 111 -1.03 -11.08 -10.60
C ARG A 111 -0.67 -12.57 -10.50
N GLU A 112 0.00 -13.11 -11.52
CA GLU A 112 0.45 -14.50 -11.56
C GLU A 112 1.44 -14.78 -10.44
N ALA A 113 2.37 -13.86 -10.20
CA ALA A 113 3.38 -14.00 -9.15
C ALA A 113 2.74 -13.95 -7.74
N LEU A 114 1.78 -13.05 -7.51
CA LEU A 114 1.01 -13.03 -6.26
C LEU A 114 0.19 -14.31 -6.06
N ALA A 115 -0.49 -14.78 -7.10
CA ALA A 115 -1.27 -16.01 -7.05
C ALA A 115 -0.40 -17.23 -6.74
N ALA A 116 0.78 -17.32 -7.36
CA ALA A 116 1.77 -18.35 -7.07
C ALA A 116 2.28 -18.28 -5.62
N LEU A 117 2.52 -17.07 -5.09
CA LEU A 117 2.92 -16.90 -3.70
C LEU A 117 1.84 -17.39 -2.73
N LEU A 118 0.58 -17.09 -3.02
CA LEU A 118 -0.59 -17.49 -2.21
C LEU A 118 -0.99 -18.96 -2.42
N GLY A 119 -0.48 -19.64 -3.44
CA GLY A 119 -0.85 -21.02 -3.77
C GLY A 119 -2.26 -21.15 -4.32
N VAL A 120 -2.74 -20.17 -5.09
CA VAL A 120 -4.09 -20.12 -5.67
C VAL A 120 -4.04 -19.90 -7.19
N ALA A 121 -5.16 -20.12 -7.87
CA ALA A 121 -5.27 -19.85 -9.30
C ALA A 121 -5.27 -18.33 -9.58
N PRO A 122 -4.62 -17.84 -10.65
CA PRO A 122 -4.50 -16.40 -10.92
C PRO A 122 -5.83 -15.67 -11.16
N ASP A 123 -6.84 -16.35 -11.69
CA ASP A 123 -8.18 -15.82 -11.94
C ASP A 123 -8.97 -15.51 -10.66
N ARG A 124 -8.57 -16.08 -9.52
CA ARG A 124 -9.12 -15.76 -8.19
C ARG A 124 -8.52 -14.50 -7.57
N VAL A 125 -7.40 -14.03 -8.10
CA VAL A 125 -6.71 -12.83 -7.62
C VAL A 125 -7.14 -11.64 -8.47
N GLU A 126 -7.75 -10.66 -7.82
CA GLU A 126 -7.97 -9.34 -8.39
C GLU A 126 -6.81 -8.43 -7.98
N LEU A 127 -6.18 -7.79 -8.97
CA LEU A 127 -5.10 -6.82 -8.77
C LEU A 127 -5.45 -5.55 -9.53
N GLY A 128 -5.42 -4.41 -8.85
CA GLY A 128 -5.85 -3.14 -9.43
C GLY A 128 -5.22 -1.93 -8.77
N TRP A 129 -5.56 -0.76 -9.30
CA TRP A 129 -5.07 0.54 -8.84
C TRP A 129 -6.25 1.46 -8.57
N ASP A 130 -6.13 2.26 -7.52
CA ASP A 130 -7.04 3.34 -7.20
C ASP A 130 -6.26 4.51 -6.55
N GLU A 131 -6.98 5.49 -6.01
CA GLU A 131 -6.42 6.71 -5.42
C GLU A 131 -5.44 6.46 -4.25
N GLN A 132 -5.58 5.34 -3.54
CA GLN A 132 -4.70 5.02 -2.41
C GLN A 132 -3.59 4.02 -2.79
N GLY A 133 -3.44 3.72 -4.08
CA GLY A 133 -2.37 2.87 -4.64
C GLY A 133 -2.83 1.52 -5.18
N LEU A 134 -1.90 0.55 -5.19
CA LEU A 134 -2.14 -0.81 -5.65
C LEU A 134 -2.92 -1.59 -4.57
N PHE A 135 -3.95 -2.32 -4.97
CA PHE A 135 -4.68 -3.24 -4.10
C PHE A 135 -4.71 -4.65 -4.68
N ALA A 136 -4.78 -5.65 -3.80
CA ALA A 136 -5.05 -7.03 -4.18
C ALA A 136 -6.19 -7.63 -3.35
N ARG A 137 -7.05 -8.39 -4.02
CA ARG A 137 -8.13 -9.16 -3.39
C ARG A 137 -8.06 -10.63 -3.82
N LEU A 138 -8.50 -11.50 -2.92
CA LEU A 138 -8.72 -12.91 -3.17
C LEU A 138 -10.20 -13.19 -2.90
N ASP A 139 -10.93 -13.56 -3.95
CA ASP A 139 -12.39 -13.66 -3.94
C ASP A 139 -13.05 -12.36 -3.41
N ARG A 140 -13.51 -12.34 -2.14
CA ARG A 140 -14.11 -11.14 -1.48
C ARG A 140 -13.23 -10.52 -0.40
N GLY A 141 -12.07 -11.13 -0.09
CA GLY A 141 -11.17 -10.70 0.97
C GLY A 141 -10.05 -9.81 0.45
N THR A 142 -9.63 -8.81 1.24
CA THR A 142 -8.44 -8.01 0.95
C THR A 142 -7.18 -8.80 1.29
N VAL A 143 -6.30 -8.99 0.31
CA VAL A 143 -4.97 -9.60 0.51
C VAL A 143 -4.01 -8.56 1.04
N GLY A 144 -4.00 -7.38 0.43
CA GLY A 144 -3.07 -6.31 0.79
C GLY A 144 -3.29 -5.05 -0.02
N ARG A 145 -2.58 -4.00 0.40
CA ARG A 145 -2.55 -2.71 -0.27
C ARG A 145 -1.14 -2.12 -0.18
N TRP A 146 -0.70 -1.48 -1.26
CA TRP A 146 0.62 -0.91 -1.39
C TRP A 146 0.53 0.48 -1.99
N THR A 147 1.36 1.39 -1.48
CA THR A 147 1.47 2.77 -1.97
C THR A 147 2.01 2.84 -3.40
N SER A 148 2.76 1.81 -3.83
CA SER A 148 3.31 1.73 -5.18
C SER A 148 3.58 0.28 -5.59
N ARG A 149 3.88 0.08 -6.88
CA ARG A 149 4.35 -1.21 -7.38
C ARG A 149 5.70 -1.60 -6.76
N ALA A 150 6.57 -0.63 -6.48
CA ALA A 150 7.85 -0.90 -5.84
C ALA A 150 7.67 -1.50 -4.43
N ALA A 151 6.71 -0.98 -3.66
CA ALA A 151 6.34 -1.56 -2.37
C ALA A 151 5.76 -2.98 -2.51
N PHE A 152 4.95 -3.22 -3.54
CA PHE A 152 4.39 -4.55 -3.83
C PHE A 152 5.47 -5.58 -4.20
N VAL A 153 6.37 -5.24 -5.15
CA VAL A 153 7.47 -6.12 -5.57
C VAL A 153 8.40 -6.40 -4.39
N ALA A 154 8.70 -5.38 -3.57
CA ALA A 154 9.49 -5.56 -2.34
C ALA A 154 8.88 -6.64 -1.44
N ASP A 155 7.58 -6.53 -1.14
CA ASP A 155 6.90 -7.49 -0.28
C ASP A 155 6.81 -8.89 -0.87
N LEU A 156 6.38 -8.98 -2.13
CA LEU A 156 6.19 -10.25 -2.82
C LEU A 156 7.48 -11.07 -2.79
N THR A 157 8.59 -10.43 -3.14
CA THR A 157 9.92 -11.04 -3.17
C THR A 157 10.49 -11.27 -1.78
N ALA A 158 10.20 -10.40 -0.81
CA ALA A 158 10.55 -10.62 0.58
C ALA A 158 9.88 -11.90 1.09
N VAL A 159 8.55 -12.03 0.97
CA VAL A 159 7.81 -13.22 1.43
C VAL A 159 8.31 -14.48 0.72
N ALA A 160 8.57 -14.40 -0.60
CA ALA A 160 9.15 -15.52 -1.34
C ALA A 160 10.53 -15.96 -0.80
N THR A 161 11.35 -15.00 -0.35
CA THR A 161 12.65 -15.27 0.31
C THR A 161 12.46 -15.86 1.71
N PHE A 162 11.55 -15.27 2.49
CA PHE A 162 11.24 -15.60 3.88
C PHE A 162 10.85 -17.05 4.10
N ARG A 163 10.13 -17.66 3.15
CA ARG A 163 9.66 -19.05 3.28
C ARG A 163 10.79 -20.05 3.56
N ARG A 164 12.04 -19.72 3.20
CA ARG A 164 13.21 -20.55 3.50
C ARG A 164 13.74 -20.36 4.93
N TYR A 165 13.69 -19.14 5.45
CA TYR A 165 14.30 -18.75 6.73
C TYR A 165 13.32 -18.87 7.91
N TYR A 166 12.04 -18.59 7.66
CA TYR A 166 11.01 -18.52 8.69
C TYR A 166 9.73 -19.23 8.23
N PRO A 167 9.68 -20.58 8.33
CA PRO A 167 8.52 -21.38 7.92
C PRO A 167 7.21 -20.98 8.61
N GLU A 168 7.33 -20.39 9.80
CA GLU A 168 6.21 -19.93 10.64
C GLU A 168 5.63 -18.57 10.23
N TRP A 169 6.09 -18.01 9.11
CA TRP A 169 5.59 -16.75 8.55
C TRP A 169 4.06 -16.64 8.53
N TRP A 170 3.37 -17.71 8.14
CA TRP A 170 1.91 -17.73 8.03
C TRP A 170 1.19 -17.86 9.37
N ARG A 171 1.92 -18.17 10.47
CA ARG A 171 1.38 -18.15 11.83
C ARG A 171 1.42 -16.76 12.46
N LEU A 172 2.18 -15.83 11.90
CA LEU A 172 2.21 -14.44 12.36
C LEU A 172 0.86 -13.76 12.11
N SER A 173 0.49 -12.86 13.03
CA SER A 173 -0.68 -12.02 12.84
C SER A 173 -0.51 -11.14 11.59
N THR A 174 -1.61 -10.67 10.99
CA THR A 174 -1.52 -9.72 9.87
C THR A 174 -0.78 -8.44 10.26
N ALA A 175 -0.95 -7.97 11.49
CA ALA A 175 -0.24 -6.79 11.99
C ALA A 175 1.28 -7.03 12.04
N ASP A 176 1.72 -8.17 12.55
CA ASP A 176 3.15 -8.49 12.65
C ASP A 176 3.78 -8.70 11.28
N ARG A 177 3.08 -9.39 10.36
CA ARG A 177 3.54 -9.51 8.96
C ARG A 177 3.73 -8.14 8.32
N ASN A 178 2.76 -7.23 8.49
CA ASN A 178 2.86 -5.87 7.96
C ASN A 178 4.02 -5.08 8.59
N ARG A 179 4.27 -5.24 9.89
CA ARG A 179 5.40 -4.61 10.58
C ARG A 179 6.74 -5.09 10.02
N VAL A 180 6.90 -6.41 9.83
CA VAL A 180 8.11 -6.99 9.22
C VAL A 180 8.32 -6.45 7.81
N LEU A 181 7.28 -6.51 6.97
CA LEU A 181 7.37 -6.02 5.58
C LEU A 181 7.71 -4.52 5.53
N GLY A 182 7.09 -3.71 6.40
CA GLY A 182 7.43 -2.29 6.52
C GLY A 182 8.89 -2.06 6.91
N ALA A 183 9.41 -2.78 7.90
CA ALA A 183 10.81 -2.69 8.31
C ALA A 183 11.78 -3.08 7.19
N LEU A 184 11.49 -4.17 6.45
CA LEU A 184 12.31 -4.60 5.32
C LEU A 184 12.37 -3.55 4.21
N ARG A 185 11.23 -2.91 3.90
CA ARG A 185 11.20 -1.83 2.90
C ARG A 185 12.06 -0.64 3.30
N LEU A 186 12.14 -0.32 4.59
CA LEU A 186 13.04 0.74 5.10
C LEU A 186 14.52 0.37 4.99
N CYS A 187 14.86 -0.92 4.88
CA CYS A 187 16.23 -1.37 4.67
C CYS A 187 16.68 -1.33 3.19
N LEU A 188 15.76 -1.11 2.25
CA LEU A 188 16.09 -1.07 0.82
C LEU A 188 16.94 0.15 0.47
N ARG A 189 18.05 -0.07 -0.23
CA ARG A 189 18.90 0.99 -0.80
C ARG A 189 18.67 1.19 -2.30
N THR A 190 18.11 0.18 -2.96
CA THR A 190 17.88 0.15 -4.41
C THR A 190 16.41 -0.18 -4.68
N CYS A 191 15.81 0.54 -5.61
CA CYS A 191 14.41 0.43 -5.93
C CYS A 191 14.13 -0.90 -6.65
N PRO A 192 13.13 -1.68 -6.20
CA PRO A 192 12.80 -2.96 -6.81
C PRO A 192 12.31 -2.92 -8.26
N THR A 193 11.96 -1.75 -8.79
CA THR A 193 11.32 -1.64 -10.11
C THR A 193 12.12 -0.84 -11.14
N CYS A 194 13.03 0.03 -10.72
CA CYS A 194 13.79 0.89 -11.63
C CYS A 194 15.28 0.97 -11.28
N ASP A 195 15.75 0.20 -10.30
CA ASP A 195 17.13 0.19 -9.79
C ASP A 195 17.68 1.54 -9.29
N GLY A 196 16.83 2.57 -9.17
CA GLY A 196 17.20 3.86 -8.61
C GLY A 196 17.44 3.82 -7.10
N THR A 197 18.21 4.75 -6.57
CA THR A 197 18.49 4.84 -5.13
C THR A 197 17.22 5.12 -4.31
N VAL A 198 17.03 4.40 -3.22
CA VAL A 198 15.97 4.65 -2.24
C VAL A 198 16.52 5.55 -1.13
N ALA A 199 15.87 6.69 -0.93
CA ALA A 199 16.17 7.60 0.17
C ALA A 199 15.17 7.36 1.31
N VAL A 200 15.69 7.24 2.53
CA VAL A 200 14.89 7.16 3.75
C VAL A 200 15.04 8.48 4.49
N GLU A 201 13.92 9.12 4.78
CA GLU A 201 13.85 10.39 5.49
C GLU A 201 13.07 10.21 6.77
N SER A 202 13.43 10.97 7.80
CA SER A 202 12.68 11.01 9.06
C SER A 202 12.50 12.44 9.52
N GLU A 203 11.25 12.84 9.71
CA GLU A 203 10.87 14.18 10.12
C GLU A 203 10.11 14.10 11.44
N ARG A 204 10.42 14.99 12.39
CA ARG A 204 9.64 15.08 13.64
C ARG A 204 8.26 15.66 13.31
N VAL A 205 7.21 14.99 13.77
CA VAL A 205 5.83 15.49 13.66
C VAL A 205 5.37 16.04 14.99
N ALA A 206 4.58 17.11 14.94
CA ALA A 206 3.92 17.63 16.12
C ALA A 206 3.01 16.56 16.71
N ALA A 207 3.19 16.29 18.01
CA ALA A 207 2.35 15.42 18.81
C ALA A 207 2.07 16.11 20.15
N PRO A 208 0.90 15.88 20.77
CA PRO A 208 0.66 16.33 22.14
C PRO A 208 1.74 15.82 23.08
N GLU A 209 2.09 16.60 24.11
CA GLU A 209 3.16 16.26 25.07
C GLU A 209 2.94 14.90 25.75
N SER A 210 1.69 14.47 25.89
CA SER A 210 1.30 13.16 26.45
C SER A 210 1.59 11.96 25.55
N GLU A 211 1.94 12.16 24.28
CA GLU A 211 2.05 11.10 23.26
C GLU A 211 3.50 10.84 22.80
N GLY A 212 4.48 11.40 23.51
CA GLY A 212 5.90 11.22 23.20
C GLY A 212 6.36 11.89 21.90
N THR A 213 7.63 11.70 21.55
CA THR A 213 8.16 12.22 20.27
C THR A 213 7.74 11.30 19.14
N LYS A 214 7.03 11.84 18.14
CA LYS A 214 6.64 11.12 16.93
C LYS A 214 7.46 11.57 15.73
N ARG A 215 7.77 10.64 14.83
CA ARG A 215 8.45 10.91 13.57
C ARG A 215 7.67 10.30 12.41
N ARG A 216 7.53 11.06 11.33
CA ARG A 216 7.12 10.52 10.04
C ARG A 216 8.37 9.97 9.38
N VAL A 217 8.33 8.71 9.00
CA VAL A 217 9.39 8.04 8.26
C VAL A 217 8.85 7.73 6.88
N SER A 218 9.61 8.12 5.86
CA SER A 218 9.29 7.85 4.46
C SER A 218 10.47 7.17 3.78
N ALA A 219 10.17 6.26 2.86
CA ALA A 219 11.15 5.69 1.94
C ALA A 219 10.66 5.90 0.51
N THR A 220 11.44 6.64 -0.28
CA THR A 220 11.06 7.05 -1.63
C THR A 220 12.21 6.80 -2.59
N CYS A 221 11.91 6.23 -3.75
CA CYS A 221 12.89 6.08 -4.82
C CYS A 221 13.17 7.43 -5.48
N ARG A 222 14.44 7.79 -5.67
CA ARG A 222 14.86 9.02 -6.37
C ARG A 222 14.84 8.93 -7.90
N GLY A 223 14.66 7.72 -8.44
CA GLY A 223 14.64 7.50 -9.89
C GLY A 223 13.24 7.50 -10.49
N CYS A 224 12.24 6.98 -9.76
CA CYS A 224 10.85 6.89 -10.25
C CYS A 224 9.81 7.44 -9.27
N ASP A 225 10.24 8.11 -8.19
CA ASP A 225 9.39 8.71 -7.15
C ASP A 225 8.42 7.75 -6.45
N ALA A 226 8.60 6.44 -6.64
CA ALA A 226 7.77 5.44 -5.98
C ALA A 226 7.97 5.50 -4.46
N SER A 227 6.87 5.68 -3.72
CA SER A 227 6.85 5.52 -2.27
C SER A 227 6.89 4.03 -1.93
N LEU A 228 7.90 3.60 -1.17
CA LEU A 228 8.02 2.25 -0.63
C LEU A 228 7.40 2.15 0.77
N PHE A 229 7.50 3.22 1.56
CA PHE A 229 6.97 3.31 2.90
C PHE A 229 6.63 4.77 3.22
N ASP A 230 5.52 4.99 3.93
CA ASP A 230 5.20 6.23 4.63
C ASP A 230 4.42 5.85 5.89
N GLY A 231 4.88 6.32 7.05
CA GLY A 231 4.19 6.09 8.30
C GLY A 231 4.71 6.96 9.42
N VAL A 232 3.88 7.15 10.45
CA VAL A 232 4.29 7.79 11.69
C VAL A 232 4.66 6.71 12.69
N VAL A 233 5.89 6.79 13.20
CA VAL A 233 6.40 5.95 14.28
C VAL A 233 6.61 6.82 15.50
N GLU A 234 6.39 6.26 16.68
CA GLU A 234 6.91 6.89 17.90
C GLU A 234 8.45 6.81 17.86
N GLN A 235 9.15 7.61 18.64
CA GLN A 235 10.59 7.46 18.84
C GLN A 235 10.74 6.82 20.22
N SER A 236 11.20 5.57 20.27
CA SER A 236 11.60 4.97 21.53
C SER A 236 12.81 5.76 22.03
N ALA A 237 12.81 6.09 23.32
CA ALA A 237 13.91 6.81 23.95
C ALA A 237 15.16 5.91 24.00
N ALA A 238 15.82 5.73 22.86
CA ALA A 238 17.23 5.38 22.83
C ALA A 238 18.01 6.68 23.08
N GLU A 239 18.95 6.60 24.01
CA GLU A 239 19.74 7.68 24.63
C GLU A 239 20.23 8.79 23.69
N PRO A 240 20.39 10.02 24.20
CA PRO A 240 20.64 11.21 23.39
C PRO A 240 21.95 11.10 22.62
N THR A 241 21.86 11.29 21.30
CA THR A 241 23.02 11.70 20.50
C THR A 241 23.52 13.03 21.06
N GLY A 242 24.79 13.04 21.43
CA GLY A 242 25.43 14.10 22.19
C GLY A 242 25.19 15.52 21.69
N THR A 243 25.07 16.40 22.67
CA THR A 243 25.35 17.83 22.70
C THR A 243 26.13 18.37 21.49
N GLU A 244 25.47 19.19 20.68
CA GLU A 244 26.11 20.34 20.05
C GLU A 244 25.27 21.58 20.41
N GLU A 245 25.61 22.20 21.53
CA GLU A 245 25.16 23.54 21.89
C GLU A 245 26.34 24.32 22.47
N GLY A 246 26.56 25.53 21.92
CA GLY A 246 27.53 26.51 22.41
C GLY A 246 28.67 26.76 21.43
N ALA A 247 28.47 27.53 20.36
CA ALA A 247 28.54 29.00 20.40
C ALA A 247 29.91 29.53 20.89
N ASP A 248 30.73 29.88 19.91
CA ASP A 248 31.45 31.15 19.81
C ASP A 248 31.69 31.95 21.12
N VAL A 249 32.90 31.89 21.67
CA VAL A 249 33.48 33.00 22.46
C VAL A 249 34.96 33.10 22.12
N HIS A 250 35.29 34.07 21.29
CA HIS A 250 36.60 34.69 21.22
C HIS A 250 36.76 35.66 22.40
N PRO A 251 37.86 35.59 23.18
CA PRO A 251 38.38 36.77 23.84
C PRO A 251 39.67 37.22 23.17
N GLN A 252 39.62 38.47 22.73
CA GLN A 252 40.78 39.27 22.37
C GLN A 252 41.59 39.61 23.63
N ASN A 253 42.91 39.55 23.45
CA ASN A 253 43.91 40.55 23.84
C ASN A 253 44.85 40.36 25.06
N THR A 254 46.12 40.65 24.75
CA THR A 254 47.26 41.17 25.55
C THR A 254 47.81 40.36 26.72
N ARG A 255 49.04 39.84 26.57
CA ARG A 255 50.28 40.58 26.92
C ARG A 255 51.50 40.00 26.19
#